data_AF-A0A7R9C290-F1
#
_entry.id   AF-A0A7R9C290-F1
#
_cell.length_a   1.000
_cell.length_b   1.000
_cell.length_c   1.000
_cell.angle_alpha   90.00
_cell.angle_beta   90.00
_cell.angle_gamma   90.00
#
_symmetry.space_group_name_H-M   'P 1'
#
loop_
_entity.id
_entity.type
_entity.pdbx_description
1 polymer ?
#
loop_
_entity_poly.entity_id
_entity_poly.type
_entity_poly.pdbx_seq_one_letter_code
_entity_poly.pdbx_strand_id
1 'polypeptide(L)' 'MWEGNEPEDSSQLTYGELLEQVCKCSNVLLRHGVRKGDCVAIYMPMVPEIVVAMLACARIGALHTVVVS' A
#
# COMPACT_ATOMS: atom_id res chain seq x y z
N MET A 1 7.55 9.33 -8.28
CA MET A 1 8.29 10.25 -7.41
C MET A 1 7.33 10.71 -6.35
N TRP A 2 7.70 10.57 -5.09
CA TRP A 2 6.97 11.08 -3.94
C TRP A 2 7.84 12.15 -3.28
N GLU A 3 7.20 13.23 -2.85
CA GLU A 3 7.84 14.36 -2.19
C GLU A 3 7.28 14.45 -0.78
N GLY A 4 8.17 14.26 0.20
CA GLY A 4 7.88 14.45 1.61
C GLY A 4 7.92 15.93 2.00
N ASN A 5 7.86 16.18 3.30
CA ASN A 5 7.77 17.54 3.83
C ASN A 5 9.11 18.29 3.76
N GLU A 6 10.21 17.54 3.67
CA GLU A 6 11.57 18.05 3.49
C GLU A 6 12.08 17.62 2.10
N PRO A 7 12.86 18.45 1.38
CA PRO A 7 13.35 18.11 0.04
C PRO A 7 14.26 16.87 0.03
N GLU A 8 14.89 16.56 1.16
CA GLU A 8 15.69 15.36 1.38
C GLU A 8 14.83 14.11 1.60
N ASP A 9 13.57 14.29 1.98
CA ASP A 9 12.56 13.25 2.18
C ASP A 9 11.79 13.01 0.87
N SER A 10 12.51 12.89 -0.24
CA SER A 10 11.93 12.54 -1.53
C SER A 10 12.31 11.11 -1.90
N SER A 11 11.32 10.35 -2.38
CA SER A 11 11.49 8.95 -2.74
C SER A 11 11.12 8.71 -4.20
N GLN A 12 11.98 7.96 -4.89
CA GLN A 12 11.69 7.47 -6.23
C GLN A 12 11.51 5.97 -6.16
N LEU A 13 10.38 5.50 -6.68
CA LEU A 13 10.04 4.10 -6.76
C LEU A 13 9.78 3.77 -8.23
N THR A 14 10.52 2.80 -8.76
CA THR A 14 10.25 2.29 -10.10
C THR A 14 8.99 1.42 -10.09
N TYR A 15 8.38 1.23 -11.26
CA TYR A 15 7.23 0.32 -11.39
C TYR A 15 7.56 -1.13 -10.98
N GLY A 16 8.80 -1.58 -11.23
CA GLY A 16 9.25 -2.91 -10.83
C GLY A 16 9.32 -3.07 -9.31
N GLU A 17 9.92 -2.09 -8.63
CA GLU A 17 9.98 -2.07 -7.16
C GLU A 17 8.59 -1.97 -6.53
N LEU A 18 7.73 -1.12 -7.08
CA LEU A 18 6.34 -1.00 -6.64
C LEU A 18 5.61 -2.34 -6.76
N LEU A 19 5.73 -3.00 -7.92
CA LEU A 19 5.10 -4.30 -8.15
C LEU A 19 5.60 -5.36 -7.15
N GLU A 20 6.91 -5.38 -6.87
CA GLU A 20 7.51 -6.30 -5.91
C GLU A 20 6.94 -6.07 -4.50
N GLN A 21 6.90 -4.82 -4.05
CA GLN A 21 6.35 -4.44 -2.74
C GLN A 21 4.87 -4.77 -2.62
N VAL A 22 4.08 -4.51 -3.66
CA VAL A 22 2.65 -4.85 -3.73
C VAL A 22 2.43 -6.36 -3.64
N CYS A 23 3.23 -7.16 -4.36
CA CYS A 23 3.18 -8.62 -4.28
C CYS A 23 3.49 -9.10 -2.85
N LYS A 24 4.56 -8.59 -2.24
CA LYS A 24 4.93 -8.93 -0.86
C LYS A 24 3.81 -8.59 0.14
N CYS A 25 3.28 -7.37 0.07
CA CYS A 25 2.20 -6.91 0.95
C CYS A 25 0.92 -7.75 0.78
N SER A 26 0.50 -8.00 -0.46
CA SER A 26 -0.70 -8.81 -0.74
C SER A 26 -0.59 -10.24 -0.19
N ASN A 27 0.60 -10.86 -0.27
CA ASN A 27 0.84 -12.18 0.31
C ASN A 27 0.74 -12.18 1.84
N VAL A 28 1.18 -11.10 2.50
CA VAL A 28 1.01 -10.94 3.95
C VAL A 28 -0.47 -10.84 4.30
N LEU A 29 -1.26 -10.03 3.59
CA LEU A 29 -2.71 -9.92 3.80
C LEU A 29 -3.41 -11.27 3.64
N LEU A 30 -3.08 -12.03 2.60
CA LEU A 30 -3.62 -13.39 2.39
C LEU A 30 -3.25 -14.34 3.54
N ARG A 31 -2.01 -14.29 4.04
CA ARG A 31 -1.57 -15.10 5.20
C ARG A 31 -2.32 -14.73 6.48
N HIS A 32 -2.73 -13.47 6.63
CA HIS A 32 -3.60 -13.00 7.71
C HIS A 32 -5.08 -13.30 7.46
N GLY A 33 -5.42 -14.01 6.39
CA GLY A 33 -6.76 -14.50 6.13
C GLY A 33 -7.67 -13.52 5.39
N VAL A 34 -7.14 -12.39 4.90
CA VAL A 34 -7.91 -11.44 4.08
C VAL A 34 -8.30 -12.10 2.76
N ARG A 35 -9.57 -11.99 2.40
CA ARG A 35 -10.17 -12.57 1.21
C ARG A 35 -10.85 -11.50 0.36
N LYS A 36 -11.23 -11.90 -0.84
CA LYS A 36 -12.03 -11.07 -1.73
C LYS A 36 -13.33 -10.66 -1.02
N GLY A 37 -13.61 -9.36 -1.00
CA GLY A 37 -14.78 -8.78 -0.35
C GLY A 37 -14.56 -8.35 1.10
N ASP A 38 -13.45 -8.71 1.73
CA ASP A 38 -13.12 -8.23 3.07
C ASP A 38 -12.76 -6.74 3.05
N CYS A 39 -13.01 -6.05 4.16
CA CYS A 39 -12.66 -4.64 4.33
C CYS A 39 -11.38 -4.49 5.14
N VAL A 40 -10.41 -3.75 4.61
CA VAL A 40 -9.11 -3.45 5.24
C VAL A 40 -9.02 -1.96 5.52
N ALA A 41 -8.85 -1.59 6.78
CA ALA A 41 -8.58 -0.21 7.17
C ALA A 41 -7.07 0.08 7.10
N ILE A 42 -6.72 1.16 6.41
CA ILE A 42 -5.35 1.65 6.27
C ILE A 42 -5.25 2.96 7.04
N TYR A 43 -4.43 2.97 8.09
CA TYR A 43 -4.19 4.12 8.95
C TYR A 43 -2.71 4.52 8.88
N MET A 44 -2.38 5.47 8.01
CA MET A 44 -1.01 5.89 7.72
C MET A 44 -0.97 7.36 7.28
N PRO A 45 0.14 8.07 7.49
CA PRO A 45 0.36 9.39 6.89
C PRO A 45 0.56 9.30 5.37
N MET A 46 0.69 10.45 4.70
CA MET A 46 0.95 10.53 3.25
C MET A 46 2.37 10.09 2.88
N VAL A 47 2.63 8.78 2.92
CA VAL A 47 3.91 8.14 2.54
C VAL A 47 3.73 7.19 1.36
N PRO A 48 4.78 6.86 0.58
CA PRO A 48 4.67 6.00 -0.61
C PRO A 48 4.04 4.63 -0.33
N GLU A 49 4.28 4.07 0.86
CA GLU A 49 3.79 2.77 1.31
C GLU A 49 2.25 2.71 1.36
N ILE A 50 1.58 3.86 1.49
CA ILE A 50 0.11 3.91 1.46
C ILE A 50 -0.41 3.41 0.11
N VAL A 51 0.27 3.74 -1.00
CA VAL A 51 -0.08 3.30 -2.34
C VAL A 51 0.17 1.79 -2.48
N VAL A 52 1.25 1.29 -1.89
CA VAL A 52 1.54 -0.16 -1.85
C VAL A 52 0.42 -0.91 -1.15
N ALA A 53 -0.04 -0.42 0.01
CA ALA A 53 -1.12 -1.04 0.79
C ALA A 53 -2.47 -1.01 0.04
N MET A 54 -2.82 0.13 -0.58
CA MET A 54 -4.04 0.26 -1.39
C MET A 54 -4.03 -0.71 -2.58
N LEU A 55 -2.92 -0.78 -3.32
CA LEU A 55 -2.77 -1.66 -4.47
C LEU A 55 -2.73 -3.14 -4.07
N ALA A 56 -2.14 -3.48 -2.91
CA ALA A 56 -2.16 -4.83 -2.37
C ALA A 56 -3.59 -5.28 -2.04
N CYS A 57 -4.41 -4.42 -1.43
CA CYS A 57 -5.82 -4.69 -1.18
C CYS A 57 -6.59 -4.88 -2.49
N ALA A 58 -6.39 -3.99 -3.46
CA ALA A 58 -7.01 -4.09 -4.78
C ALA A 58 -6.63 -5.39 -5.52
N ARG A 59 -5.35 -5.80 -5.43
CA ARG A 59 -4.83 -7.04 -6.05
C ARG A 59 -5.54 -8.30 -5.58
N ILE A 60 -5.90 -8.38 -4.30
CA ILE A 60 -6.61 -9.54 -3.72
C ILE A 60 -8.13 -9.39 -3.76
N GLY A 61 -8.63 -8.27 -4.28
CA GLY A 61 -10.07 -7.97 -4.33
C GLY A 61 -10.67 -7.61 -2.97
N ALA A 62 -9.85 -7.11 -2.03
CA ALA A 62 -10.31 -6.54 -0.77
C ALA A 62 -10.69 -5.06 -0.97
N LEU A 63 -11.73 -4.63 -0.26
CA LEU A 63 -12.09 -3.22 -0.14
C LEU A 63 -11.13 -2.57 0.86
N HIS A 64 -10.66 -1.36 0.56
CA HIS A 64 -9.82 -0.60 1.48
C HIS A 64 -10.51 0.69 1.89
N THR A 65 -10.40 1.04 3.17
CA THR A 65 -10.78 2.35 3.70
C THR A 65 -9.53 3.03 4.23
N VAL A 66 -9.29 4.26 3.78
CA VAL A 66 -8.04 4.97 4.06
C VAL A 66 -8.36 6.13 4.99
N VAL A 67 -7.67 6.15 6.12
CA VAL A 67 -7.68 7.27 7.05
C VAL A 67 -6.28 7.83 7.05
N VAL A 68 -6.15 9.04 6.49
CA VAL A 68 -4.88 9.76 6.42
C VAL A 68 -4.77 10.64 7.68
N SER A 69 -3.64 10.57 8.37
CA SER A 69 -3.26 11.48 9.47
C SER A 69 -2.11 12.38 9.09
#